data_AF-A0A847WW37-F1
#
_entry.id   AF-A0A847WW37-F1
#
_cell.length_a   1.000
_cell.length_b   1.000
_cell.length_c   1.000
_cell.angle_alpha   90.00
_cell.angle_beta   90.00
_cell.angle_gamma   90.00
#
_symmetry.space_group_name_H-M   'P 1'
#
loop_
_entity.id
_entity.type
_entity.pdbx_description
1 polymer ?
#
loop_
_entity_poly.entity_id
_entity_poly.type
_entity_poly.pdbx_seq_one_letter_code
_entity_poly.pdbx_strand_id
1 'polypeptide(L)'
;MVPAHCSNELFVSGSKGVRIVGQSKKYNSAVAREKIQAFNSIMSSIRDNKHELIAVIPGWFRGSSSPLLSCYVAHSGFQSGSSTMAGQHGHVMLDSLQMAEILARSKSSPFKYSDAEIFGMMDSRIRALKAA
;
A
#
# COMPACT_ATOMS: atom_id res chain seq x y z
N MET A 1 -7.63 10.76 -25.57
CA MET A 1 -7.80 9.81 -24.46
C MET A 1 -7.38 10.51 -23.17
N VAL A 2 -8.34 10.76 -22.28
CA VAL A 2 -8.10 11.42 -20.98
C VAL A 2 -7.76 10.32 -19.96
N PRO A 3 -6.64 10.38 -19.22
CA PRO A 3 -6.34 9.38 -18.19
C PRO A 3 -7.31 9.56 -17.02
N ALA A 4 -7.95 8.47 -16.61
CA ALA A 4 -8.86 8.43 -15.48
C ALA A 4 -8.15 8.91 -14.20
N HIS A 5 -8.59 10.04 -13.65
CA HIS A 5 -8.26 10.48 -12.31
C HIS A 5 -9.07 9.63 -11.32
N CYS A 6 -8.56 8.44 -11.01
CA CYS A 6 -8.98 7.67 -9.85
C CYS A 6 -8.02 7.97 -8.71
N SER A 7 -8.54 8.40 -7.57
CA SER A 7 -7.80 8.76 -6.34
C SER A 7 -7.13 7.58 -5.61
N ASN A 8 -6.83 6.49 -6.32
CA ASN A 8 -6.06 5.35 -5.84
C ASN A 8 -5.13 4.91 -6.98
N GLU A 9 -3.89 5.39 -6.96
CA GLU A 9 -2.85 5.18 -7.98
C GLU A 9 -2.25 3.76 -7.98
N LEU A 10 -3.08 2.72 -8.02
CA LEU A 10 -2.60 1.32 -8.12
C LEU A 10 -3.05 0.59 -9.39
N PHE A 11 -3.79 1.24 -10.29
CA PHE A 11 -4.20 0.62 -11.55
C PHE A 11 -3.69 1.45 -12.73
N VAL A 12 -2.56 1.04 -13.31
CA VAL A 12 -2.04 1.61 -14.56
C VAL A 12 -2.22 0.60 -15.69
N SER A 13 -2.92 1.00 -16.75
CA SER A 13 -3.12 0.20 -17.96
C SER A 13 -2.10 0.60 -19.03
N GLY A 14 -1.34 -0.37 -19.55
CA GLY A 14 -0.45 -0.19 -20.70
C GLY A 14 0.07 -1.51 -21.29
N SER A 15 -0.45 -1.88 -22.47
CA SER A 15 -0.09 -2.94 -23.44
C SER A 15 0.14 -4.40 -23.01
N LYS A 16 0.64 -4.67 -21.79
CA LYS A 16 0.43 -5.88 -20.96
C LYS A 16 0.60 -5.44 -19.49
N GLY A 17 -0.18 -4.43 -19.09
CA GLY A 17 0.04 -3.69 -17.84
C GLY A 17 0.06 -4.57 -16.60
N VAL A 18 0.91 -4.27 -15.62
CA VAL A 18 0.94 -5.02 -14.36
C VAL A 18 -0.37 -4.78 -13.62
N ARG A 19 -1.00 -5.86 -13.17
CA ARG A 19 -2.13 -5.81 -12.26
C ARG A 19 -1.60 -5.64 -10.85
N ILE A 20 -2.02 -4.60 -10.14
CA ILE A 20 -1.61 -4.41 -8.74
C ILE A 20 -2.84 -4.51 -7.85
N VAL A 21 -2.76 -5.33 -6.80
CA VAL A 21 -3.72 -5.34 -5.71
C VAL A 21 -3.00 -4.81 -4.48
N GLY A 22 -3.45 -3.65 -4.01
CA GLY A 22 -2.92 -3.04 -2.80
C GLY A 22 -3.92 -3.06 -1.67
N GLN A 23 -3.42 -3.25 -0.45
CA GLN A 23 -4.13 -2.83 0.75
C GLN A 23 -3.37 -1.67 1.39
N SER A 24 -4.10 -0.61 1.75
CA SER A 24 -3.56 0.49 2.55
C SER A 24 -4.42 0.64 3.80
N LYS A 25 -3.77 0.63 4.97
CA LYS A 25 -4.47 0.82 6.24
C LYS A 25 -3.59 1.48 7.29
N LYS A 26 -4.17 2.45 8.00
CA LYS A 26 -3.57 3.06 9.18
C LYS A 26 -3.76 2.14 10.38
N TYR A 27 -2.66 1.85 11.08
CA TYR A 27 -2.64 1.03 12.29
C TYR A 27 -2.07 1.83 13.45
N ASN A 28 -2.52 1.55 14.67
CA ASN A 28 -1.94 2.17 15.88
C ASN A 28 -0.63 1.49 16.30
N SER A 29 -0.36 0.29 15.80
CA SER A 29 0.80 -0.53 16.11
C SER A 29 1.31 -1.23 14.84
N ALA A 30 2.50 -1.84 14.92
CA ALA A 30 3.03 -2.65 13.84
C ALA A 30 2.04 -3.76 13.42
N VAL A 31 1.95 -4.01 12.11
CA VAL A 31 1.01 -4.99 11.54
C VAL A 31 1.36 -6.40 11.98
N ALA A 32 0.39 -7.06 12.61
CA ALA A 32 0.50 -8.43 13.07
C ALA A 32 0.33 -9.45 11.94
N ARG A 33 0.86 -10.66 12.16
CA ARG A 33 0.98 -11.71 11.15
C ARG A 33 -0.37 -12.13 10.56
N GLU A 34 -1.42 -12.12 11.36
CA GLU A 34 -2.78 -12.51 10.97
C GLU A 34 -3.34 -11.60 9.88
N LYS A 35 -2.93 -10.33 9.85
CA LYS A 35 -3.36 -9.37 8.82
C LYS A 35 -2.71 -9.66 7.47
N ILE A 36 -1.43 -10.05 7.49
CA ILE A 36 -0.74 -10.51 6.27
C ILE A 36 -1.34 -11.82 5.81
N GLN A 37 -1.58 -12.78 6.71
CA GLN A 37 -2.21 -14.06 6.36
C GLN A 37 -3.57 -13.87 5.68
N ALA A 38 -4.43 -12.99 6.21
CA ALA A 38 -5.70 -12.66 5.58
C ALA A 38 -5.52 -12.05 4.17
N PHE A 39 -4.52 -11.17 4.00
CA PHE A 39 -4.19 -10.61 2.69
C PHE A 39 -3.70 -11.68 1.71
N ASN A 40 -2.86 -12.62 2.15
CA ASN A 40 -2.40 -13.76 1.34
C ASN A 40 -3.59 -14.59 0.85
N SER A 41 -4.56 -14.87 1.72
CA SER A 41 -5.78 -15.61 1.36
C SER A 41 -6.62 -14.87 0.30
N ILE A 42 -6.72 -13.54 0.40
CA ILE A 42 -7.37 -12.71 -0.63
C ILE A 42 -6.60 -12.81 -1.95
N MET A 43 -5.28 -12.63 -1.91
CA MET A 43 -4.43 -12.70 -3.11
C MET A 43 -4.49 -14.07 -3.79
N SER A 44 -4.53 -15.16 -3.03
CA SER A 44 -4.77 -16.51 -3.58
C SER A 44 -6.12 -16.57 -4.28
N SER A 45 -7.17 -16.11 -3.61
CA SER A 45 -8.53 -16.12 -4.18
C SER A 45 -8.63 -15.31 -5.48
N ILE A 46 -7.88 -14.21 -5.59
CA ILE A 46 -7.76 -13.41 -6.81
C ILE A 46 -7.04 -14.18 -7.92
N ARG A 47 -5.91 -14.84 -7.60
CA ARG A 47 -5.16 -15.66 -8.56
C ARG A 47 -5.99 -16.84 -9.09
N ASP A 48 -6.76 -17.45 -8.20
CA ASP A 48 -7.64 -18.58 -8.49
C ASP A 48 -8.97 -18.13 -9.13
N ASN A 49 -9.19 -16.82 -9.29
CA ASN A 49 -10.39 -16.23 -9.87
C ASN A 49 -11.69 -16.75 -9.22
N LYS A 50 -11.71 -16.89 -7.89
CA LYS A 50 -12.86 -17.44 -7.15
C LYS A 50 -14.14 -16.66 -7.42
N HIS A 51 -15.26 -17.39 -7.50
CA HIS A 51 -16.57 -16.83 -7.83
C HIS A 51 -17.03 -15.70 -6.90
N GLU A 52 -16.68 -15.76 -5.62
CA GLU A 52 -16.98 -14.73 -4.62
C GLU A 52 -16.42 -13.33 -4.96
N LEU A 53 -15.36 -13.27 -5.77
CA LEU A 53 -14.71 -12.01 -6.16
C LEU A 53 -15.29 -11.39 -7.43
N ILE A 54 -16.21 -12.08 -8.13
CA ILE A 54 -16.80 -11.61 -9.40
C ILE A 54 -17.49 -10.26 -9.23
N ALA A 55 -18.17 -10.06 -8.11
CA ALA A 55 -18.92 -8.84 -7.81
C ALA A 55 -18.02 -7.64 -7.45
N VAL A 56 -16.78 -7.90 -7.01
CA VAL A 56 -15.89 -6.87 -6.47
C VAL A 56 -14.80 -6.49 -7.47
N ILE A 57 -14.33 -7.44 -8.28
CA ILE A 57 -13.19 -7.24 -9.17
C ILE A 57 -13.66 -7.09 -10.62
N PRO A 58 -13.28 -5.99 -11.29
CA PRO A 58 -13.67 -5.74 -12.69
C PRO A 58 -13.30 -6.89 -13.62
N GLY A 59 -14.17 -7.16 -14.60
CA GLY A 59 -13.96 -8.24 -15.58
C GLY A 59 -12.64 -8.12 -16.35
N TRP A 60 -12.25 -6.89 -16.72
CA TRP A 60 -10.98 -6.63 -17.41
C TRP A 60 -9.75 -7.04 -16.58
N PHE A 61 -9.84 -6.95 -15.25
CA PHE A 61 -8.75 -7.30 -14.34
C PHE A 61 -8.64 -8.82 -14.17
N ARG A 62 -9.78 -9.50 -14.07
CA ARG A 62 -9.87 -10.97 -13.92
C ARG A 62 -9.48 -11.70 -15.21
N GLY A 63 -9.92 -11.18 -16.36
CA GLY A 63 -9.65 -11.77 -17.67
C GLY A 63 -8.23 -11.52 -18.22
N SER A 64 -7.41 -10.73 -17.52
CA SER A 64 -6.06 -10.41 -17.95
C SER A 64 -5.05 -11.48 -17.48
N SER A 65 -4.15 -11.87 -18.40
CA SER A 65 -3.00 -12.73 -18.14
C SER A 65 -1.76 -11.96 -17.67
N SER A 66 -1.88 -10.64 -17.47
CA SER A 66 -0.76 -9.82 -17.04
C SER A 66 -0.29 -10.17 -15.61
N PRO A 67 1.00 -9.96 -15.30
CA PRO A 67 1.55 -10.21 -13.97
C PRO A 67 0.73 -9.53 -12.87
N LEU A 68 0.55 -10.23 -11.76
CA LEU A 68 -0.18 -9.75 -10.58
C LEU A 68 0.80 -9.42 -9.45
N LEU A 69 0.99 -8.13 -9.20
CA LEU A 69 1.73 -7.59 -8.07
C LEU A 69 0.79 -7.40 -6.87
N SER A 70 1.34 -7.59 -5.69
CA SER A 70 0.62 -7.38 -4.43
C SER A 70 1.40 -6.41 -3.56
N CYS A 71 0.68 -5.43 -2.99
CA CYS A 71 1.28 -4.36 -2.20
C CYS A 71 0.54 -4.21 -0.87
N TYR A 72 1.27 -4.02 0.21
CA TYR A 72 0.73 -3.78 1.54
C TYR A 72 1.34 -2.52 2.14
N VAL A 73 0.50 -1.52 2.40
CA VAL A 73 0.91 -0.23 2.95
C VAL A 73 0.40 -0.10 4.39
N ALA A 74 1.31 0.11 5.32
CA ALA A 74 1.00 0.30 6.73
C ALA A 74 1.92 1.32 7.39
N HIS A 75 1.34 2.44 7.83
CA HIS A 75 2.11 3.54 8.46
C HIS A 75 3.00 3.07 9.62
N SER A 76 2.48 2.20 10.49
CA SER A 76 3.15 1.84 11.75
C SER A 76 4.14 0.68 11.61
N GLY A 77 4.52 0.34 10.38
CA GLY A 77 5.45 -0.75 10.09
C GLY A 77 4.85 -2.13 10.34
N PHE A 78 5.72 -3.12 10.41
CA PHE A 78 5.36 -4.54 10.41
C PHE A 78 6.16 -5.31 11.46
N GLN A 79 5.51 -6.26 12.12
CA GLN A 79 6.22 -7.19 12.98
C GLN A 79 7.18 -8.06 12.15
N SER A 80 8.27 -8.54 12.73
CA SER A 80 9.26 -9.37 12.03
C SER A 80 8.62 -10.59 11.34
N GLY A 81 7.74 -11.31 12.05
CA GLY A 81 7.01 -12.46 11.53
C GLY A 81 6.05 -12.13 10.38
N SER A 82 5.57 -10.89 10.32
CA SER A 82 4.73 -10.37 9.22
C SER A 82 5.58 -10.11 7.98
N SER A 83 6.73 -9.44 8.15
CA SER A 83 7.67 -9.14 7.05
C SER A 83 8.23 -10.41 6.41
N THR A 84 8.62 -11.41 7.22
CA THR A 84 9.07 -12.71 6.71
C THR A 84 7.97 -13.41 5.90
N MET A 85 6.75 -13.45 6.41
CA MET A 85 5.62 -14.07 5.70
C MET A 85 5.33 -13.37 4.37
N ALA A 86 5.32 -12.04 4.38
CA ALA A 86 5.04 -11.24 3.21
C ALA A 86 6.11 -11.42 2.12
N GLY A 87 7.39 -11.48 2.52
CA GLY A 87 8.49 -11.79 1.62
C GLY A 87 8.38 -13.17 0.96
N GLN A 88 7.98 -14.20 1.73
CA GLN A 88 7.73 -15.55 1.19
C GLN A 88 6.63 -15.59 0.12
N HIS A 89 5.69 -14.64 0.15
CA HIS A 89 4.56 -14.56 -0.80
C HIS A 89 4.76 -13.50 -1.89
N GLY A 90 5.92 -12.83 -1.91
CA GLY A 90 6.26 -11.81 -2.91
C GLY A 90 5.47 -10.52 -2.78
N HIS A 91 5.07 -10.13 -1.55
CA HIS A 91 4.38 -8.88 -1.31
C HIS A 91 5.36 -7.71 -1.23
N VAL A 92 5.05 -6.62 -1.92
CA VAL A 92 5.73 -5.33 -1.73
C VAL A 92 5.18 -4.69 -0.46
N MET A 93 6.05 -4.37 0.49
CA MET A 93 5.66 -3.77 1.76
C MET A 93 6.12 -2.33 1.83
N LEU A 94 5.23 -1.44 2.27
CA LEU A 94 5.49 -0.01 2.43
C LEU A 94 5.09 0.46 3.83
N ASP A 95 6.04 1.00 4.58
CA ASP A 95 5.85 1.67 5.85
C ASP A 95 6.08 3.18 5.76
N SER A 96 5.98 3.89 6.89
CA SER A 96 6.18 5.34 6.92
C SER A 96 7.56 5.78 6.45
N LEU A 97 8.62 5.00 6.67
CA LEU A 97 9.97 5.36 6.23
C LEU A 97 10.07 5.26 4.71
N GLN A 98 9.58 4.15 4.15
CA GLN A 98 9.57 3.95 2.70
C GLN A 98 8.67 4.96 2.00
N MET A 99 7.50 5.26 2.57
CA MET A 99 6.61 6.31 2.06
C MET A 99 7.28 7.69 2.13
N ALA A 100 7.95 8.02 3.24
CA ALA A 100 8.67 9.29 3.37
C ALA A 100 9.80 9.40 2.34
N GLU A 101 10.54 8.34 2.09
CA GLU A 101 11.58 8.32 1.06
C GLU A 101 11.01 8.52 -0.35
N ILE A 102 9.94 7.80 -0.69
CA ILE A 102 9.25 7.94 -1.99
C ILE A 102 8.76 9.39 -2.17
N LEU A 103 8.15 9.97 -1.13
CA LEU A 103 7.66 11.35 -1.16
C LEU A 103 8.80 12.37 -1.26
N ALA A 104 9.88 12.19 -0.51
CA ALA A 104 11.03 13.09 -0.53
C ALA A 104 11.76 13.08 -1.89
N ARG A 105 11.75 11.94 -2.60
CA ARG A 105 12.32 11.81 -3.94
C ARG A 105 11.35 12.22 -5.05
N SER A 106 10.07 12.41 -4.74
CA SER A 106 9.07 12.84 -5.72
C SER A 106 9.28 14.30 -6.11
N LYS A 107 9.51 14.57 -7.40
CA LYS A 107 9.60 15.94 -7.94
C LYS A 107 8.29 16.71 -7.83
N SER A 108 7.18 16.00 -7.66
CA SER A 108 5.85 16.54 -7.44
C SER A 108 5.32 15.99 -6.13
N SER A 109 5.77 16.55 -5.00
CA SER A 109 5.10 16.28 -3.73
C SER A 109 3.65 16.76 -3.84
N PRO A 110 2.64 15.89 -3.65
CA PRO A 110 1.24 16.33 -3.55
C PRO A 110 1.00 17.17 -2.29
N PHE A 111 1.94 17.11 -1.34
CA PHE A 111 1.94 17.93 -0.15
C PHE A 111 2.76 19.20 -0.39
N LYS A 112 2.05 20.30 -0.62
CA LYS A 112 2.60 21.65 -0.41
C LYS A 112 2.46 21.99 1.06
N TYR A 113 3.25 21.35 1.91
CA TYR A 113 3.36 21.84 3.28
C TYR A 113 4.20 23.12 3.24
N SER A 114 3.68 24.18 3.83
CA SER A 114 4.52 25.34 4.17
C SER A 114 5.54 24.92 5.22
N ASP A 115 6.71 25.57 5.23
CA ASP A 115 7.75 25.29 6.23
C ASP A 115 7.19 25.35 7.66
N ALA A 116 6.27 26.28 7.93
CA ALA A 116 5.60 26.44 9.21
C ALA A 116 4.80 25.20 9.66
N GLU A 117 4.14 24.51 8.73
CA GLU A 117 3.37 23.28 9.03
C GLU A 117 4.31 22.11 9.33
N ILE A 118 5.42 22.00 8.60
CA ILE A 118 6.45 20.98 8.85
C ILE A 118 7.06 21.19 10.24
N PHE A 119 7.47 22.42 10.57
CA PHE A 119 8.03 22.74 11.87
C PHE A 119 7.02 22.52 13.00
N GLY A 120 5.75 22.91 12.82
CA GLY A 120 4.69 22.67 13.81
C GLY A 120 4.44 21.19 14.11
N MET A 121 4.51 20.32 13.09
CA MET A 121 4.38 18.87 13.26
C MET A 121 5.60 18.25 13.96
N MET A 122 6.81 18.75 13.70
CA MET A 122 8.03 18.29 14.39
C MET A 122 8.01 18.69 15.87
N ASP A 123 7.60 19.92 16.15
CA ASP A 123 7.59 20.49 17.51
C ASP A 123 6.58 19.78 18.42
N SER A 124 5.42 19.39 17.87
CA SER A 124 4.41 18.62 18.59
C SER A 124 4.83 17.17 18.82
N ARG A 125 5.62 16.57 17.91
CA ARG A 125 6.25 15.25 18.13
C ARG A 125 7.33 15.28 19.20
N ILE A 126 8.18 16.31 19.22
CA ILE A 126 9.21 16.50 20.26
C ILE A 126 8.56 16.67 21.63
N ARG A 127 7.46 17.43 21.72
CA ARG A 127 6.71 17.57 22.97
C ARG A 127 6.10 16.25 23.43
N ALA A 128 5.54 15.45 22.52
CA ALA A 128 4.99 14.15 22.85
C ALA A 128 6.06 13.16 23.36
N LEU A 129 7.29 13.22 22.83
CA LEU A 129 8.41 12.40 23.28
C LEU A 129 9.00 12.85 24.63
N LYS A 130 8.87 14.13 24.99
CA LYS A 130 9.31 14.65 26.30
C LYS A 130 8.29 14.41 27.43
N ALA A 131 7.07 14.01 27.09
CA ALA A 131 5.98 13.78 28.04
C ALA A 131 5.75 12.29 28.35
N ALA A 132 6.55 11.39 27.77
CA ALA A 132 6.58 9.96 28.02
C ALA A 132 7.85 9.59 28.81
#